data_AF-A0A4U1EJJ0-F1
#
_entry.id   AF-A0A4U1EJJ0-F1
#
_cell.length_a   1.000
_cell.length_b   1.000
_cell.length_c   1.000
_cell.angle_alpha   90.00
_cell.angle_beta   90.00
_cell.angle_gamma   90.00
#
_symmetry.space_group_name_H-M   'P 1'
#
loop_
_entity.id
_entity.type
_entity.pdbx_description
1 polymer ?
#
loop_
_entity_poly.entity_id
_entity_poly.type
_entity_poly.pdbx_seq_one_letter_code
_entity_poly.pdbx_strand_id
1 'polypeptide(L)'
;MNNQKQQKPTLSGQHFKTRKRDEKERFDPTQFQDCIIQGLTETGTDLEAVAKFLDASGAKLDYHRYTETLFDILVAGGMLAPGGTLADDMMHTDVCVFAAQEDLETMQAFAQGFSVSERNKLAMLTGVLLANGTLDASILNSLYNENLVKEGVSAAFAVKLFKSWVNEKDINAVASSLRKVSMDNRLMELFPANKQSVERFTKYFTEAGLKEFSQYVRNQQTMGTRKELQKELQEQMSRGDPFKDIILICPILGAFFKCKAEEEKGKEKEFPRPMRDADCLMNQTEKGRSVPQTLGTNP
;
A
#
# COMPACT_ATOMS: atom_id res chain seq x y z
N MET A 1 72.57 -73.85 -13.30
CA MET A 1 71.26 -73.17 -13.31
C MET A 1 71.31 -71.96 -12.39
N ASN A 2 70.89 -70.83 -12.93
CA ASN A 2 70.91 -69.48 -12.37
C ASN A 2 69.82 -69.31 -11.28
N ASN A 3 70.10 -68.60 -10.18
CA ASN A 3 69.01 -68.11 -9.32
C ASN A 3 69.39 -66.79 -8.61
N GLN A 4 69.51 -65.72 -9.40
CA GLN A 4 69.50 -64.35 -8.88
C GLN A 4 68.06 -63.99 -8.51
N LYS A 5 67.74 -63.89 -7.22
CA LYS A 5 66.50 -63.26 -6.76
C LYS A 5 66.57 -61.77 -7.08
N GLN A 6 65.84 -61.33 -8.10
CA GLN A 6 65.57 -59.92 -8.36
C GLN A 6 64.91 -59.27 -7.14
N GLN A 7 65.56 -58.27 -6.56
CA GLN A 7 64.93 -57.39 -5.57
C GLN A 7 63.86 -56.54 -6.29
N LYS A 8 62.63 -56.61 -5.78
CA LYS A 8 61.53 -55.76 -6.27
C LYS A 8 61.85 -54.30 -5.97
N PRO A 9 61.56 -53.36 -6.88
CA PRO A 9 61.79 -51.94 -6.65
C PRO A 9 60.97 -51.48 -5.44
N THR A 10 61.64 -50.86 -4.47
CA THR A 10 60.99 -50.24 -3.31
C THR A 10 60.25 -48.99 -3.79
N LEU A 11 58.92 -48.98 -3.64
CA LEU A 11 58.10 -47.79 -3.85
C LEU A 11 58.49 -46.73 -2.81
N SER A 12 59.37 -45.82 -3.20
CA SER A 12 59.59 -44.56 -2.49
C SER A 12 58.22 -43.91 -2.31
N GLY A 13 57.77 -43.78 -1.06
CA GLY A 13 56.43 -43.32 -0.71
C GLY A 13 56.10 -42.01 -1.43
N GLN A 14 55.20 -42.07 -2.40
CA GLN A 14 54.62 -40.88 -2.98
C GLN A 14 53.85 -40.18 -1.87
N HIS A 15 54.42 -39.08 -1.38
CA HIS A 15 53.82 -38.25 -0.34
C HIS A 15 52.57 -37.59 -0.93
N PHE A 16 51.42 -38.26 -0.83
CA PHE A 16 50.15 -37.66 -1.16
C PHE A 16 49.92 -36.52 -0.17
N LYS A 17 50.18 -35.28 -0.63
CA LYS A 17 49.69 -34.09 0.05
C LYS A 17 48.18 -34.16 0.04
N THR A 18 47.57 -34.54 1.16
CA THR A 18 46.15 -34.32 1.40
C THR A 18 45.89 -32.84 1.12
N ARG A 19 45.01 -32.55 0.17
CA ARG A 19 44.55 -31.17 -0.03
C ARG A 19 43.98 -30.69 1.31
N LYS A 20 44.37 -29.49 1.73
CA LYS A 20 43.71 -28.76 2.81
C LYS A 20 42.20 -28.88 2.54
N ARG A 21 41.51 -29.60 3.41
CA ARG A 21 40.05 -29.60 3.40
C ARG A 21 39.70 -28.16 3.73
N ASP A 22 39.19 -27.40 2.76
CA ASP A 22 38.62 -26.10 3.05
C ASP A 22 37.54 -26.36 4.10
N GLU A 23 37.80 -25.92 5.33
CA GLU A 23 36.78 -25.87 6.38
C GLU A 23 35.74 -24.89 5.87
N LYS A 24 34.73 -25.44 5.20
CA LYS A 24 33.53 -24.68 4.88
C LYS A 24 32.98 -24.27 6.23
N GLU A 25 33.14 -23.00 6.59
CA GLU A 25 32.67 -22.45 7.87
C GLU A 25 31.26 -22.99 8.12
N ARG A 26 30.98 -23.44 9.34
CA ARG A 26 29.67 -23.98 9.67
C ARG A 26 28.66 -22.83 9.59
N PHE A 27 27.52 -23.06 8.93
CA PHE A 27 26.45 -22.07 8.92
C PHE A 27 25.77 -22.09 10.30
N ASP A 28 25.93 -21.01 11.06
CA ASP A 28 25.44 -20.85 12.42
C ASP A 28 24.83 -19.45 12.60
N PRO A 29 23.57 -19.25 12.19
CA PRO A 29 22.91 -17.94 12.24
C PRO A 29 22.66 -17.47 13.68
N THR A 30 22.51 -18.38 14.64
CA THR A 30 22.33 -18.04 16.05
C THR A 30 23.61 -17.43 16.63
N GLN A 31 24.77 -18.05 16.40
CA GLN A 31 26.04 -17.48 16.86
C GLN A 31 26.31 -16.11 16.21
N PHE A 32 25.98 -15.96 14.92
CA PHE A 32 26.08 -14.69 14.22
C PHE A 32 25.18 -13.63 14.87
N GLN A 33 23.92 -13.97 15.17
CA GLN A 33 22.97 -13.08 15.85
C GLN A 33 23.51 -12.61 17.20
N ASP A 34 23.98 -13.52 18.06
CA ASP A 34 24.46 -13.19 19.39
C ASP A 34 25.61 -12.17 19.34
N CYS A 35 26.56 -12.36 18.42
CA CYS A 35 27.68 -11.42 18.22
C CYS A 35 27.22 -10.03 17.77
N ILE A 36 26.25 -9.95 16.85
CA ILE A 36 25.73 -8.66 16.37
C ILE A 36 24.93 -7.97 17.48
N ILE A 37 24.00 -8.66 18.13
CA ILE A 37 23.16 -8.09 19.19
C ILE A 37 24.01 -7.58 20.35
N GLN A 38 25.04 -8.33 20.75
CA GLN A 38 25.96 -7.88 21.80
C GLN A 38 26.63 -6.55 21.42
N GLY A 39 27.21 -6.45 20.23
CA GLY A 39 27.89 -5.22 19.79
C GLY A 39 26.95 -4.03 19.61
N LEU A 40 25.71 -4.26 19.14
CA LEU A 40 24.69 -3.22 19.06
C LEU A 40 24.25 -2.75 20.45
N THR A 41 24.13 -3.65 21.41
CA THR A 41 23.77 -3.29 22.79
C THR A 41 24.89 -2.47 23.46
N GLU A 42 26.15 -2.79 23.18
CA GLU A 42 27.31 -2.05 23.70
C GLU A 42 27.46 -0.66 23.07
N THR A 43 27.07 -0.49 21.81
CA THR A 43 27.13 0.80 21.10
C THR A 43 25.91 1.69 21.38
N GLY A 44 24.77 1.12 21.78
CA GLY A 44 23.56 1.86 22.08
C GLY A 44 22.98 2.54 20.84
N THR A 45 22.49 3.76 20.98
CA THR A 45 21.85 4.53 19.88
C THR A 45 22.84 5.42 19.10
N ASP A 46 24.14 5.30 19.33
CA ASP A 46 25.17 6.07 18.63
C ASP A 46 25.43 5.47 17.24
N LEU A 47 24.87 6.11 16.21
CA LEU A 47 25.00 5.70 14.80
C LEU A 47 26.45 5.57 14.34
N GLU A 48 27.35 6.45 14.80
CA GLU A 48 28.74 6.42 14.37
C GLU A 48 29.51 5.28 15.05
N ALA A 49 29.20 5.02 16.32
CA ALA A 49 29.71 3.84 17.03
C ALA A 49 29.20 2.53 16.42
N VAL A 50 27.91 2.46 16.07
CA VAL A 50 27.29 1.31 15.39
C VAL A 50 27.95 1.07 14.03
N ALA A 51 28.11 2.12 13.21
CA ALA A 51 28.75 2.01 11.90
C ALA A 51 30.19 1.49 12.01
N LYS A 52 30.96 2.01 12.97
CA LYS A 52 32.34 1.58 13.22
C LYS A 52 32.42 0.13 13.70
N PHE A 53 31.48 -0.30 14.55
CA PHE A 53 31.39 -1.70 14.99
C PHE A 53 31.08 -2.63 13.82
N LEU A 54 30.09 -2.30 12.99
CA LEU A 54 29.70 -3.13 11.84
C LEU A 54 30.83 -3.22 10.82
N ASP A 55 31.55 -2.13 10.55
CA ASP A 55 32.71 -2.14 9.64
C ASP A 55 33.85 -3.01 10.19
N ALA A 56 34.21 -2.83 11.47
CA ALA A 56 35.26 -3.62 12.12
C ALA A 56 34.90 -5.12 12.22
N SER A 57 33.63 -5.44 12.44
CA SER A 57 33.14 -6.81 12.56
C SER A 57 33.04 -7.52 11.23
N GLY A 58 32.88 -6.81 10.11
CA GLY A 58 32.85 -7.39 8.75
C GLY A 58 34.15 -8.08 8.33
N ALA A 59 35.27 -7.80 9.01
CA ALA A 59 36.52 -8.54 8.82
C ALA A 59 36.50 -9.95 9.45
N LYS A 60 35.58 -10.21 10.38
CA LYS A 60 35.45 -11.47 11.13
C LYS A 60 34.15 -12.21 10.82
N LEU A 61 33.10 -11.48 10.47
CA LEU A 61 31.77 -12.00 10.23
C LEU A 61 31.44 -11.94 8.73
N ASP A 62 30.93 -13.04 8.18
CA ASP A 62 30.53 -13.12 6.77
C ASP A 62 29.11 -12.56 6.56
N TYR A 63 29.00 -11.25 6.37
CA TYR A 63 27.71 -10.59 6.12
C TYR A 63 27.02 -11.07 4.86
N HIS A 64 27.76 -11.48 3.83
CA HIS A 64 27.14 -11.96 2.60
C HIS A 64 26.41 -13.27 2.86
N ARG A 65 27.03 -14.19 3.61
CA ARG A 65 26.43 -15.47 3.96
C ARG A 65 25.26 -15.34 4.93
N TYR A 66 25.31 -14.39 5.85
CA TYR A 66 24.27 -14.14 6.84
C TYR A 66 23.42 -12.90 6.50
N THR A 67 23.28 -12.55 5.21
CA THR A 67 22.58 -11.33 4.78
C THR A 67 21.16 -11.26 5.34
N GLU A 68 20.41 -12.36 5.26
CA GLU A 68 19.04 -12.45 5.79
C GLU A 68 19.02 -12.26 7.31
N THR A 69 19.88 -12.97 8.04
CA THR A 69 19.98 -12.85 9.51
C THR A 69 20.38 -11.44 9.94
N LEU A 70 21.35 -10.82 9.27
CA LEU A 70 21.78 -9.46 9.54
C LEU A 70 20.65 -8.46 9.27
N PHE A 71 19.92 -8.64 8.16
CA PHE A 71 18.78 -7.80 7.82
C PHE A 71 17.67 -7.90 8.88
N ASP A 72 17.30 -9.10 9.29
CA ASP A 72 16.31 -9.33 10.33
C ASP A 72 16.69 -8.65 11.65
N ILE A 73 17.95 -8.74 12.07
CA ILE A 73 18.44 -8.09 13.30
C ILE A 73 18.38 -6.56 13.18
N LEU A 74 18.89 -5.99 12.09
CA LEU A 74 18.92 -4.54 11.92
C LEU A 74 17.52 -3.94 11.76
N VAL A 75 16.60 -4.67 11.12
CA VAL A 75 15.25 -4.18 10.82
C VAL A 75 14.29 -4.47 11.97
N ALA A 76 14.21 -5.73 12.40
CA ALA A 76 13.22 -6.20 13.37
C ALA A 76 13.79 -6.42 14.78
N GLY A 77 15.11 -6.26 14.97
CA GLY A 77 15.77 -6.46 16.25
C GLY A 77 16.17 -7.91 16.52
N GLY A 78 15.79 -8.86 15.67
CA GLY A 78 16.12 -10.28 15.83
C GLY A 78 15.63 -11.13 14.66
N MET A 79 16.00 -12.42 14.66
CA MET A 79 15.60 -13.36 13.61
C MET A 79 14.08 -13.53 13.50
N LEU A 80 13.58 -13.54 12.27
CA LEU A 80 12.16 -13.70 11.99
C LEU A 80 11.80 -15.16 11.70
N ALA A 81 10.66 -15.59 12.24
CA ALA A 81 10.04 -16.87 11.91
C ALA A 81 9.35 -16.81 10.52
N PRO A 82 9.06 -17.97 9.89
CA PRO A 82 8.24 -18.03 8.69
C PRO A 82 6.87 -17.37 8.93
N GLY A 83 6.68 -16.17 8.41
CA GLY A 83 5.51 -15.32 8.69
C GLY A 83 5.84 -13.90 9.14
N GLY A 84 7.12 -13.60 9.42
CA GLY A 84 7.59 -12.24 9.72
C GLY A 84 7.40 -11.80 11.17
N THR A 85 7.08 -12.72 12.08
CA THR A 85 7.08 -12.47 13.52
C THR A 85 8.44 -12.80 14.11
N LEU A 86 8.85 -12.13 15.19
CA LEU A 86 10.04 -12.51 15.94
C LEU A 86 9.92 -13.96 16.42
N ALA A 87 11.01 -14.72 16.33
CA ALA A 87 11.06 -16.08 16.86
C ALA A 87 11.03 -16.04 18.41
N ASP A 88 10.10 -16.80 19.00
CA ASP A 88 9.72 -16.74 20.43
C ASP A 88 10.87 -16.98 21.45
N ASP A 89 11.97 -17.63 21.05
CA ASP A 89 13.04 -18.08 21.95
C ASP A 89 14.40 -17.41 21.70
N MET A 90 14.44 -16.25 21.05
CA MET A 90 15.71 -15.65 20.57
C MET A 90 15.98 -14.26 21.16
N MET A 91 17.27 -13.90 21.26
CA MET A 91 17.69 -12.57 21.70
C MET A 91 17.21 -11.48 20.73
N HIS A 92 16.86 -10.31 21.26
CA HIS A 92 16.47 -9.13 20.49
C HIS A 92 17.22 -7.87 20.93
N THR A 93 17.30 -6.88 20.04
CA THR A 93 17.85 -5.54 20.31
C THR A 93 16.83 -4.45 19.99
N ASP A 94 16.78 -3.42 20.83
CA ASP A 94 16.02 -2.19 20.57
C ASP A 94 16.78 -1.22 19.65
N VAL A 95 18.04 -1.52 19.32
CA VAL A 95 18.81 -0.79 18.31
C VAL A 95 18.47 -1.34 16.93
N CYS A 96 17.21 -1.21 16.53
CA CYS A 96 16.70 -1.68 15.24
C CYS A 96 15.67 -0.71 14.65
N VAL A 97 15.38 -0.86 13.36
CA VAL A 97 14.47 0.04 12.63
C VAL A 97 13.06 0.03 13.23
N PHE A 98 12.53 -1.12 13.65
CA PHE A 98 11.18 -1.22 14.21
C PHE A 98 11.04 -0.65 15.63
N ALA A 99 12.15 -0.49 16.36
CA ALA A 99 12.18 0.15 17.67
C ALA A 99 12.58 1.63 17.60
N ALA A 100 12.92 2.15 16.41
CA ALA A 100 13.29 3.54 16.22
C ALA A 100 12.10 4.48 16.55
N GLN A 101 12.39 5.63 17.15
CA GLN A 101 11.35 6.63 17.42
C GLN A 101 10.72 7.12 16.11
N GLU A 102 9.39 7.01 16.04
CA GLU A 102 8.57 7.43 14.91
C GLU A 102 8.22 8.93 14.97
N ASP A 103 9.14 9.76 15.45
CA ASP A 103 8.88 11.19 15.63
C ASP A 103 9.14 11.98 14.33
N LEU A 104 8.43 13.11 14.22
CA LEU A 104 8.39 13.96 13.05
C LEU A 104 9.78 14.52 12.68
N GLU A 105 10.61 14.83 13.68
CA GLU A 105 11.93 15.44 13.49
C GLU A 105 12.92 14.43 12.89
N THR A 106 12.92 13.20 13.39
CA THR A 106 13.74 12.11 12.87
C THR A 106 13.38 11.79 11.41
N MET A 107 12.09 11.69 11.08
CA MET A 107 11.63 11.49 9.70
C MET A 107 11.99 12.66 8.76
N GLN A 108 11.91 13.90 9.27
CA GLN A 108 12.23 15.10 8.48
C GLN A 108 13.73 15.20 8.17
N ALA A 109 14.60 14.87 9.13
CA ALA A 109 16.05 14.82 8.92
C ALA A 109 16.42 13.79 7.84
N PHE A 110 15.80 12.62 7.86
CA PHE A 110 15.99 11.59 6.83
C PHE A 110 15.49 12.02 5.45
N ALA A 111 14.36 12.74 5.37
CA ALA A 111 13.83 13.19 4.09
C ALA A 111 14.70 14.25 3.38
N GLN A 112 15.52 15.00 4.12
CA GLN A 112 16.40 16.04 3.57
C GLN A 112 17.85 15.57 3.38
N GLY A 113 18.35 14.64 4.21
CA GLY A 113 19.72 14.11 4.13
C GLY A 113 19.92 12.97 3.13
N PHE A 114 18.85 12.33 2.66
CA PHE A 114 18.93 11.13 1.82
C PHE A 114 18.96 11.42 0.31
N SER A 115 19.78 10.63 -0.39
CA SER A 115 19.76 10.54 -1.84
C SER A 115 18.39 10.10 -2.35
N VAL A 116 18.12 10.34 -3.64
CA VAL A 116 16.85 9.93 -4.27
C VAL A 116 16.63 8.41 -4.15
N SER A 117 17.70 7.63 -4.21
CA SER A 117 17.64 6.16 -4.09
C SER A 117 17.24 5.72 -2.68
N GLU A 118 17.86 6.32 -1.66
CA GLU A 118 17.54 6.04 -0.25
C GLU A 118 16.12 6.45 0.10
N ARG A 119 15.67 7.62 -0.34
CA ARG A 119 14.28 8.07 -0.16
C ARG A 119 13.28 7.14 -0.82
N ASN A 120 13.59 6.61 -2.01
CA ASN A 120 12.71 5.65 -2.67
C ASN A 120 12.60 4.35 -1.88
N LYS A 121 13.71 3.82 -1.37
CA LYS A 121 13.72 2.61 -0.53
C LYS A 121 12.95 2.83 0.77
N LEU A 122 13.18 3.96 1.43
CA LEU A 122 12.45 4.34 2.64
C LEU A 122 10.95 4.40 2.37
N ALA A 123 10.52 5.11 1.31
CA ALA A 123 9.12 5.22 0.95
C ALA A 123 8.45 3.86 0.68
N MET A 124 9.13 2.97 -0.04
CA MET A 124 8.63 1.62 -0.30
C MET A 124 8.49 0.83 0.99
N LEU A 125 9.52 0.83 1.85
CA LEU A 125 9.50 0.17 3.15
C LEU A 125 8.35 0.70 4.02
N THR A 126 8.20 2.02 4.15
CA THR A 126 7.08 2.62 4.89
C THR A 126 5.73 2.14 4.35
N GLY A 127 5.58 2.02 3.03
CA GLY A 127 4.35 1.50 2.42
C GLY A 127 4.05 0.04 2.81
N VAL A 128 5.07 -0.82 2.90
CA VAL A 128 4.93 -2.21 3.37
C VAL A 128 4.58 -2.25 4.86
N LEU A 129 5.25 -1.45 5.68
CA LEU A 129 4.99 -1.40 7.13
C LEU A 129 3.58 -0.89 7.46
N LEU A 130 3.08 0.08 6.71
CA LEU A 130 1.69 0.55 6.77
C LEU A 130 0.69 -0.53 6.32
N ALA A 131 1.05 -1.36 5.35
CA ALA A 131 0.23 -2.49 4.91
C ALA A 131 0.10 -3.56 6.00
N ASN A 132 1.19 -3.84 6.71
CA ASN A 132 1.22 -4.85 7.76
C ASN A 132 0.65 -4.35 9.09
N GLY A 133 0.41 -3.04 9.22
CA GLY A 133 -0.14 -2.43 10.43
C GLY A 133 0.90 -2.25 11.54
N THR A 134 2.19 -2.39 11.22
CA THR A 134 3.29 -2.06 12.13
C THR A 134 3.33 -0.55 12.40
N LEU A 135 3.06 0.25 11.37
CA LEU A 135 2.94 1.70 11.44
C LEU A 135 1.49 2.13 11.24
N ASP A 136 1.12 3.24 11.90
CA ASP A 136 -0.14 3.92 11.66
C ASP A 136 0.01 5.00 10.57
N ALA A 137 -1.06 5.28 9.82
CA ALA A 137 -1.05 6.24 8.73
C ALA A 137 -0.82 7.70 9.16
N SER A 138 -0.85 7.99 10.47
CA SER A 138 -0.48 9.28 11.07
C SER A 138 0.97 9.67 10.78
N ILE A 139 1.86 8.73 10.47
CA ILE A 139 3.24 9.01 10.06
C ILE A 139 3.32 9.87 8.78
N LEU A 140 2.26 9.87 7.96
CA LEU A 140 2.16 10.71 6.76
C LEU A 140 2.13 12.22 7.09
N ASN A 141 1.89 12.61 8.34
CA ASN A 141 1.96 14.02 8.76
C ASN A 141 3.30 14.67 8.41
N SER A 142 4.39 13.90 8.48
CA SER A 142 5.74 14.34 8.10
C SER A 142 5.84 14.80 6.64
N LEU A 143 5.04 14.21 5.74
CA LEU A 143 5.08 14.53 4.31
C LEU A 143 4.46 15.89 4.01
N TYR A 144 3.62 16.44 4.88
CA TYR A 144 2.96 17.73 4.66
C TYR A 144 3.80 18.95 5.08
N ASN A 145 5.05 18.73 5.48
CA ASN A 145 5.97 19.83 5.80
C ASN A 145 6.14 20.77 4.59
N GLU A 146 6.00 22.08 4.80
CA GLU A 146 6.03 23.07 3.72
C GLU A 146 7.27 22.99 2.84
N ASN A 147 8.44 22.70 3.40
CA ASN A 147 9.70 22.66 2.65
C ASN A 147 9.71 21.44 1.72
N LEU A 148 9.33 20.26 2.25
CA LEU A 148 9.25 19.02 1.46
C LEU A 148 8.20 19.12 0.34
N VAL A 149 7.09 19.81 0.62
CA VAL A 149 6.01 20.04 -0.34
C VAL A 149 6.47 21.02 -1.44
N LYS A 150 7.13 22.14 -1.08
CA LYS A 150 7.66 23.12 -2.04
C LYS A 150 8.69 22.51 -2.99
N GLU A 151 9.57 21.65 -2.47
CA GLU A 151 10.59 20.94 -3.25
C GLU A 151 10.03 19.75 -4.06
N GLY A 152 8.77 19.36 -3.85
CA GLY A 152 8.14 18.23 -4.53
C GLY A 152 8.60 16.86 -4.02
N VAL A 153 9.41 16.82 -2.95
CA VAL A 153 9.85 15.58 -2.29
C VAL A 153 8.66 14.82 -1.72
N SER A 154 7.71 15.55 -1.12
CA SER A 154 6.48 14.98 -0.55
C SER A 154 5.70 14.13 -1.56
N ALA A 155 5.34 14.72 -2.70
CA ALA A 155 4.60 14.01 -3.75
C ALA A 155 5.39 12.83 -4.35
N ALA A 156 6.70 12.99 -4.56
CA ALA A 156 7.56 11.93 -5.10
C ALA A 156 7.68 10.73 -4.14
N PHE A 157 7.84 11.01 -2.84
CA PHE A 157 7.86 10.00 -1.79
C PHE A 157 6.51 9.27 -1.69
N ALA A 158 5.41 10.04 -1.67
CA ALA A 158 4.06 9.51 -1.60
C ALA A 158 3.75 8.55 -2.76
N VAL A 159 4.21 8.83 -3.98
CA VAL A 159 4.06 7.90 -5.11
C VAL A 159 4.67 6.54 -4.82
N LYS A 160 5.88 6.49 -4.26
CA LYS A 160 6.56 5.22 -3.97
C LYS A 160 5.89 4.47 -2.82
N LEU A 161 5.52 5.21 -1.77
CA LEU A 161 4.81 4.67 -0.61
C LEU A 161 3.45 4.08 -0.99
N PHE A 162 2.58 4.86 -1.63
CA PHE A 162 1.24 4.40 -1.98
C PHE A 162 1.26 3.29 -3.02
N LYS A 163 2.26 3.26 -3.93
CA LYS A 163 2.45 2.11 -4.81
C LYS A 163 2.70 0.83 -4.03
N SER A 164 3.64 0.88 -3.09
CA SER A 164 3.99 -0.29 -2.29
C SER A 164 2.81 -0.73 -1.42
N TRP A 165 2.14 0.22 -0.78
CA TRP A 165 1.01 -0.06 0.11
C TRP A 165 -0.19 -0.65 -0.64
N VAL A 166 -0.58 -0.05 -1.77
CA VAL A 166 -1.69 -0.57 -2.59
C VAL A 166 -1.35 -1.93 -3.18
N ASN A 167 -0.09 -2.17 -3.58
CA ASN A 167 0.35 -3.47 -4.10
C ASN A 167 0.29 -4.59 -3.04
N GLU A 168 0.60 -4.27 -1.78
CA GLU A 168 0.60 -5.25 -0.69
C GLU A 168 -0.81 -5.58 -0.18
N LYS A 169 -1.75 -4.66 -0.37
CA LYS A 169 -3.16 -4.81 0.02
C LYS A 169 -4.07 -4.48 -1.17
N ASP A 170 -4.92 -3.48 -1.00
CA ASP A 170 -5.73 -2.88 -2.05
C ASP A 170 -6.07 -1.43 -1.65
N ILE A 171 -6.68 -0.68 -2.57
CA ILE A 171 -7.09 0.71 -2.32
C ILE A 171 -8.12 0.87 -1.19
N ASN A 172 -8.98 -0.13 -0.95
CA ASN A 172 -10.02 -0.04 0.08
C ASN A 172 -9.41 -0.16 1.48
N ALA A 173 -8.44 -1.05 1.66
CA ALA A 173 -7.65 -1.20 2.86
C ALA A 173 -6.88 0.10 3.15
N VAL A 174 -6.16 0.64 2.15
CA VAL A 174 -5.46 1.94 2.29
C VAL A 174 -6.44 3.05 2.67
N ALA A 175 -7.57 3.18 1.96
CA ALA A 175 -8.58 4.18 2.26
C ALA A 175 -9.15 4.04 3.68
N SER A 176 -9.33 2.80 4.16
CA SER A 176 -9.79 2.54 5.53
C SER A 176 -8.77 3.01 6.57
N SER A 177 -7.48 2.73 6.36
CA SER A 177 -6.40 3.15 7.27
C SER A 177 -6.25 4.67 7.28
N LEU A 178 -6.32 5.33 6.12
CA LEU A 178 -6.28 6.81 6.04
C LEU A 178 -7.45 7.47 6.76
N ARG A 179 -8.67 6.90 6.62
CA ARG A 179 -9.87 7.41 7.29
C ARG A 179 -9.81 7.28 8.80
N LYS A 180 -9.23 6.19 9.32
CA LYS A 180 -9.10 5.96 10.79
C LYS A 180 -8.36 7.12 11.48
N VAL A 181 -7.39 7.72 10.79
CA VAL A 181 -6.60 8.84 11.31
C VAL A 181 -6.88 10.18 10.61
N SER A 182 -7.99 10.27 9.87
CA SER A 182 -8.42 11.49 9.18
C SER A 182 -7.38 12.10 8.21
N MET A 183 -6.46 11.28 7.68
CA MET A 183 -5.48 11.71 6.67
C MET A 183 -6.05 11.73 5.26
N ASP A 184 -7.21 11.10 5.05
CA ASP A 184 -7.87 10.99 3.76
C ASP A 184 -8.23 12.37 3.16
N ASN A 185 -8.55 13.37 3.98
CA ASN A 185 -8.90 14.72 3.53
C ASN A 185 -7.68 15.60 3.18
N ARG A 186 -6.48 15.17 3.55
CA ARG A 186 -5.24 15.98 3.45
C ARG A 186 -4.35 15.59 2.28
N LEU A 187 -4.77 14.60 1.47
CA LEU A 187 -3.97 14.09 0.35
C LEU A 187 -3.60 15.17 -0.69
N MET A 188 -4.40 16.23 -0.81
CA MET A 188 -4.09 17.36 -1.68
C MET A 188 -2.89 18.19 -1.19
N GLU A 189 -2.62 18.18 0.12
CA GLU A 189 -1.52 18.90 0.76
C GLU A 189 -0.13 18.34 0.41
N LEU A 190 -0.07 17.19 -0.27
CA LEU A 190 1.18 16.67 -0.87
C LEU A 190 1.75 17.62 -1.94
N PHE A 191 0.93 18.54 -2.44
CA PHE A 191 1.31 19.58 -3.39
C PHE A 191 1.26 20.96 -2.76
N PRO A 192 2.12 21.90 -3.21
CA PRO A 192 2.07 23.29 -2.77
C PRO A 192 0.68 23.89 -2.98
N ALA A 193 0.23 24.75 -2.06
CA ALA A 193 -1.13 25.33 -2.08
C ALA A 193 -1.51 25.95 -3.44
N ASN A 194 -0.55 26.62 -4.11
CA ASN A 194 -0.75 27.22 -5.44
C ASN A 194 -0.90 26.22 -6.59
N LYS A 195 -0.81 24.92 -6.31
CA LYS A 195 -0.78 23.82 -7.29
C LYS A 195 -1.78 22.71 -6.95
N GLN A 196 -2.59 22.87 -5.91
CA GLN A 196 -3.57 21.87 -5.50
C GLN A 196 -4.78 21.91 -6.43
N SER A 197 -4.93 20.89 -7.29
CA SER A 197 -6.09 20.68 -8.13
C SER A 197 -6.30 19.18 -8.35
N VAL A 198 -7.55 18.75 -8.42
CA VAL A 198 -7.93 17.34 -8.62
C VAL A 198 -7.37 16.81 -9.93
N GLU A 199 -7.37 17.63 -10.97
CA GLU A 199 -6.83 17.30 -12.29
C GLU A 199 -5.33 17.03 -12.21
N ARG A 200 -4.58 17.91 -11.53
CA ARG A 200 -3.13 17.76 -11.35
C ARG A 200 -2.81 16.52 -10.53
N PHE A 201 -3.49 16.35 -9.39
CA PHE A 201 -3.34 15.17 -8.54
C PHE A 201 -3.58 13.90 -9.36
N THR A 202 -4.70 13.89 -10.11
CA THR A 202 -5.07 12.73 -10.90
C THR A 202 -4.02 12.41 -11.94
N LYS A 203 -3.57 13.42 -12.70
CA LYS A 203 -2.55 13.26 -13.74
C LYS A 203 -1.25 12.72 -13.14
N TYR A 204 -0.74 13.35 -12.10
CA TYR A 204 0.54 13.01 -11.47
C TYR A 204 0.58 11.55 -10.97
N PHE A 205 -0.43 11.13 -10.22
CA PHE A 205 -0.48 9.77 -9.69
C PHE A 205 -0.84 8.73 -10.76
N THR A 206 -1.65 9.08 -11.75
CA THR A 206 -1.98 8.14 -12.85
C THR A 206 -0.79 7.89 -13.77
N GLU A 207 -0.01 8.92 -14.11
CA GLU A 207 1.24 8.78 -14.88
C GLU A 207 2.28 7.97 -14.11
N ALA A 208 2.24 8.04 -12.78
CA ALA A 208 3.03 7.15 -11.96
C ALA A 208 2.48 5.71 -11.94
N GLY A 209 1.27 5.40 -12.41
CA GLY A 209 0.67 4.06 -12.33
C GLY A 209 -0.18 3.81 -11.09
N LEU A 210 -0.57 4.85 -10.36
CA LEU A 210 -1.47 4.83 -9.21
C LEU A 210 -2.88 5.32 -9.59
N LYS A 211 -3.48 4.70 -10.61
CA LYS A 211 -4.80 5.11 -11.12
C LYS A 211 -5.93 4.88 -10.11
N GLU A 212 -5.91 3.79 -9.37
CA GLU A 212 -6.95 3.50 -8.38
C GLU A 212 -6.92 4.51 -7.23
N PHE A 213 -5.72 4.84 -6.76
CA PHE A 213 -5.51 5.86 -5.75
C PHE A 213 -5.94 7.25 -6.24
N SER A 214 -5.62 7.61 -7.49
CA SER A 214 -6.05 8.89 -8.05
C SER A 214 -7.57 9.01 -8.20
N GLN A 215 -8.23 7.91 -8.59
CA GLN A 215 -9.69 7.83 -8.64
C GLN A 215 -10.32 7.93 -7.25
N TYR A 216 -9.72 7.29 -6.24
CA TYR A 216 -10.18 7.38 -4.85
C TYR A 216 -10.24 8.84 -4.37
N VAL A 217 -9.16 9.61 -4.54
CA VAL A 217 -9.12 11.03 -4.11
C VAL A 217 -10.13 11.89 -4.85
N ARG A 218 -10.28 11.69 -6.16
CA ARG A 218 -11.29 12.39 -6.96
C ARG A 218 -12.71 12.09 -6.47
N ASN A 219 -13.01 10.80 -6.22
CA ASN A 219 -14.31 10.38 -5.74
C ASN A 219 -14.60 10.94 -4.35
N GLN A 220 -13.59 10.99 -3.47
CA GLN A 220 -13.73 11.54 -2.14
C GLN A 220 -14.09 13.04 -2.18
N GLN A 221 -13.46 13.84 -3.05
CA GLN A 221 -13.85 15.24 -3.26
C GLN A 221 -15.27 15.39 -3.81
N THR A 222 -15.66 14.52 -4.74
CA THR A 222 -17.00 14.55 -5.35
C THR A 222 -18.08 14.19 -4.30
N MET A 223 -17.77 13.26 -3.39
CA MET A 223 -18.64 12.89 -2.28
C MET A 223 -18.82 14.01 -1.25
N GLY A 224 -17.79 14.83 -1.01
CA GLY A 224 -17.89 16.02 -0.16
C GLY A 224 -18.90 17.03 -0.71
N THR A 225 -18.72 17.44 -1.96
CA THR A 225 -19.66 18.36 -2.64
C THR A 225 -21.07 17.79 -2.73
N ARG A 226 -21.20 16.48 -2.97
CA ARG A 226 -22.50 15.81 -2.99
C ARG A 226 -23.19 15.85 -1.63
N LYS A 227 -22.48 15.58 -0.53
CA LYS A 227 -23.05 15.61 0.83
C LYS A 227 -23.48 17.02 1.23
N GLU A 228 -22.69 18.03 0.90
CA GLU A 228 -23.02 19.43 1.17
C GLU A 228 -24.28 19.84 0.39
N LEU A 229 -24.31 19.53 -0.90
CA LEU A 229 -25.47 19.81 -1.75
C LEU A 229 -26.72 19.07 -1.25
N GLN A 230 -26.58 17.82 -0.82
CA GLN A 230 -27.66 17.03 -0.26
C GLN A 230 -28.21 17.64 1.03
N LYS A 231 -27.34 18.17 1.89
CA LYS A 231 -27.73 18.83 3.14
C LYS A 231 -28.49 20.13 2.86
N GLU A 232 -27.98 20.99 1.96
CA GLU A 232 -28.68 22.22 1.56
C GLU A 232 -30.06 21.92 0.97
N LEU A 233 -30.16 20.91 0.10
CA LEU A 233 -31.44 20.43 -0.44
C LEU A 233 -32.40 19.97 0.68
N GLN A 234 -31.89 19.24 1.67
CA GLN A 234 -32.69 18.76 2.79
C GLN A 234 -33.17 19.91 3.68
N GLU A 235 -32.33 20.93 3.91
CA GLU A 235 -32.70 22.14 4.64
C GLU A 235 -33.78 22.95 3.90
N GLN A 236 -33.65 23.15 2.59
CA GLN A 236 -34.68 23.81 1.77
C GLN A 236 -36.02 23.06 1.78
N MET A 237 -35.99 21.73 1.69
CA MET A 237 -37.19 20.90 1.84
C MET A 237 -37.82 21.04 3.24
N SER A 238 -36.99 21.19 4.29
CA SER A 238 -37.45 21.39 5.67
C SER A 238 -38.07 22.77 5.89
N ARG A 239 -37.60 23.79 5.17
CA ARG A 239 -38.15 25.16 5.20
C ARG A 239 -39.50 25.27 4.48
N GLY A 240 -39.89 24.26 3.71
CA GLY A 240 -41.11 24.26 2.89
C GLY A 240 -40.97 25.10 1.62
N ASP A 241 -39.73 25.32 1.16
CA ASP A 241 -39.46 26.09 -0.05
C ASP A 241 -40.13 25.42 -1.27
N PRO A 242 -40.79 26.18 -2.17
CA PRO A 242 -41.42 25.61 -3.35
C PRO A 242 -40.39 24.86 -4.21
N PHE A 243 -40.75 23.66 -4.70
CA PHE A 243 -39.86 22.85 -5.57
C PHE A 243 -39.26 23.63 -6.76
N LYS A 244 -40.00 24.60 -7.30
CA LYS A 244 -39.54 25.47 -8.39
C LYS A 244 -38.30 26.29 -8.00
N ASP A 245 -38.24 26.76 -6.76
CA ASP A 245 -37.16 27.60 -6.24
C ASP A 245 -35.95 26.73 -5.87
N ILE A 246 -36.19 25.53 -5.33
CA ILE A 246 -35.15 24.51 -5.07
C ILE A 246 -34.44 24.10 -6.38
N ILE A 247 -35.19 23.91 -7.47
CA ILE A 247 -34.65 23.56 -8.79
C ILE A 247 -33.88 24.74 -9.40
N LEU A 248 -34.32 25.98 -9.17
CA LEU A 248 -33.67 27.19 -9.68
C LEU A 248 -32.35 27.52 -8.95
N ILE A 249 -32.27 27.25 -7.65
CA ILE A 249 -31.14 27.63 -6.79
C ILE A 249 -29.94 26.69 -6.93
N CYS A 250 -30.16 25.44 -7.36
CA CYS A 250 -29.06 24.51 -7.61
C CYS A 250 -28.60 24.62 -9.08
N PRO A 251 -27.59 25.45 -9.43
CA PRO A 251 -27.17 25.67 -10.81
C PRO A 251 -26.79 24.38 -11.55
N ILE A 252 -26.34 23.34 -10.83
CA ILE A 252 -26.02 22.02 -11.39
C ILE A 252 -27.30 21.26 -11.78
N LEU A 253 -28.36 21.29 -10.96
CA LEU A 253 -29.64 20.66 -11.28
C LEU A 253 -30.36 21.47 -12.37
N GLY A 254 -30.32 22.81 -12.28
CA GLY A 254 -30.81 23.70 -13.34
C GLY A 254 -30.13 23.44 -14.68
N ALA A 255 -28.79 23.31 -14.71
CA ALA A 255 -28.05 22.97 -15.91
C ALA A 255 -28.36 21.55 -16.40
N PHE A 256 -28.47 20.56 -15.49
CA PHE A 256 -28.83 19.18 -15.84
C PHE A 256 -30.24 19.10 -16.45
N PHE A 257 -31.24 19.69 -15.82
CA PHE A 257 -32.61 19.72 -16.33
C PHE A 257 -32.73 20.55 -17.61
N LYS A 258 -32.00 21.66 -17.73
CA LYS A 258 -31.94 22.45 -18.96
C LYS A 258 -31.30 21.66 -20.10
N CYS A 259 -30.18 20.98 -19.84
CA CYS A 259 -29.50 20.12 -20.82
C CYS A 259 -30.39 18.95 -21.25
N LYS A 260 -31.08 18.30 -20.32
CA LYS A 260 -32.05 17.24 -20.62
C LYS A 260 -33.26 17.75 -21.41
N ALA A 261 -33.76 18.94 -21.09
CA ALA A 261 -34.86 19.57 -21.84
C ALA A 261 -34.43 20.01 -23.25
N GLU A 262 -33.18 20.41 -23.43
CA GLU A 262 -32.59 20.70 -24.74
C GLU A 262 -32.36 19.41 -25.55
N GLU A 263 -32.02 18.30 -24.90
CA GLU A 263 -31.89 16.97 -25.53
C GLU A 263 -33.24 16.44 -26.04
N GLU A 264 -34.34 16.66 -25.33
CA GLU A 264 -35.68 16.28 -25.80
C GLU A 264 -36.19 17.19 -26.93
N LYS A 265 -35.87 18.50 -26.90
CA LYS A 265 -36.17 19.42 -28.02
C LYS A 265 -35.37 19.10 -29.28
N GLY A 266 -34.21 18.44 -29.16
CA GLY A 266 -33.41 17.95 -30.27
C GLY A 266 -33.96 16.67 -30.93
N LYS A 267 -34.85 15.93 -30.25
CA LYS A 267 -35.47 14.69 -30.74
C LYS A 267 -36.84 14.89 -31.41
N GLU A 268 -37.34 16.12 -31.49
CA GLU A 268 -38.66 16.44 -32.09
C GLU A 268 -38.61 16.69 -33.61
N LYS A 269 -37.50 16.36 -34.28
CA LYS A 269 -37.47 16.24 -35.74
C LYS A 269 -37.33 14.76 -36.09
N GLU A 270 -38.42 14.22 -36.62
CA GLU A 270 -38.61 12.86 -37.15
C GLU A 270 -39.18 11.86 -36.14
N PHE A 271 -40.52 11.81 -36.08
CA PHE A 271 -41.30 10.58 -36.33
C PHE A 271 -42.78 10.95 -36.59
N PRO A 272 -43.43 10.42 -37.64
CA PRO A 272 -44.84 10.66 -37.89
C PRO A 272 -45.73 9.88 -36.90
N ARG A 273 -46.81 10.51 -36.41
CA ARG A 273 -47.91 9.88 -35.65
C ARG A 273 -48.97 9.29 -36.61
N PRO A 274 -50.00 8.56 -36.15
CA PRO A 274 -50.01 7.38 -35.29
C PRO A 274 -50.96 6.27 -35.85
N MET A 275 -50.74 4.99 -35.54
CA MET A 275 -51.79 3.95 -35.67
C MET A 275 -51.47 2.82 -34.68
N ARG A 276 -52.06 2.85 -33.48
CA ARG A 276 -53.33 2.25 -33.06
C ARG A 276 -53.34 0.70 -33.13
N ASP A 277 -53.48 0.17 -31.92
CA ASP A 277 -54.27 -0.99 -31.53
C ASP A 277 -53.55 -2.32 -31.31
N ALA A 278 -53.60 -2.67 -30.02
CA ALA A 278 -54.03 -3.97 -29.51
C ALA A 278 -53.04 -5.13 -29.67
N ASP A 279 -52.40 -5.41 -28.53
CA ASP A 279 -52.27 -6.76 -27.97
C ASP A 279 -53.32 -7.73 -28.54
N CYS A 280 -52.94 -8.56 -29.50
CA CYS A 280 -53.68 -9.77 -29.81
C CYS A 280 -52.77 -10.81 -30.49
N LEU A 281 -52.97 -12.04 -30.03
CA LEU A 281 -52.43 -13.33 -30.45
C LEU A 281 -51.08 -13.76 -29.86
N MET A 282 -51.11 -14.54 -28.77
CA MET A 282 -51.47 -15.99 -28.69
C MET A 282 -50.35 -16.83 -29.33
N ASN A 283 -49.81 -17.89 -28.77
CA ASN A 283 -50.22 -18.86 -27.75
C ASN A 283 -48.95 -19.76 -27.56
N GLN A 284 -48.71 -20.65 -26.60
CA GLN A 284 -49.51 -21.53 -25.75
C GLN A 284 -48.47 -22.28 -24.88
N THR A 285 -48.84 -22.70 -23.67
CA THR A 285 -48.63 -24.06 -23.06
C THR A 285 -48.94 -23.88 -21.55
N GLU A 286 -50.21 -24.05 -21.14
CA GLU A 286 -50.76 -25.23 -20.40
C GLU A 286 -50.20 -25.35 -18.96
N LYS A 287 -50.91 -25.62 -17.85
CA LYS A 287 -52.23 -26.15 -17.47
C LYS A 287 -52.40 -25.67 -16.00
N GLY A 288 -53.53 -25.16 -15.52
CA GLY A 288 -54.79 -25.87 -15.33
C GLY A 288 -55.05 -26.11 -13.84
N ARG A 289 -55.93 -25.31 -13.22
CA ARG A 289 -56.97 -25.76 -12.26
C ARG A 289 -57.92 -24.63 -11.86
N SER A 290 -59.17 -24.81 -12.26
CA SER A 290 -60.40 -24.29 -11.64
C SER A 290 -60.40 -24.56 -10.13
N VAL A 291 -61.02 -23.75 -9.25
CA VAL A 291 -62.46 -23.56 -9.03
C VAL A 291 -62.65 -22.38 -8.03
N PRO A 292 -63.74 -21.59 -8.06
CA PRO A 292 -64.22 -20.90 -6.87
C PRO A 292 -65.58 -21.45 -6.36
N GLN A 293 -65.62 -21.63 -5.04
CA GLN A 293 -66.72 -21.38 -4.08
C GLN A 293 -68.15 -21.93 -4.30
N THR A 294 -68.48 -22.87 -3.41
CA THR A 294 -69.63 -22.93 -2.48
C THR A 294 -71.02 -22.45 -2.91
N LEU A 295 -71.99 -23.37 -2.81
CA LEU A 295 -73.40 -23.30 -2.36
C LEU A 295 -73.98 -24.68 -2.79
N GLY A 296 -74.66 -25.55 -2.02
CA GLY A 296 -75.42 -25.50 -0.80
C GLY A 296 -76.56 -26.54 -0.98
N THR A 297 -76.98 -27.21 0.11
CA THR A 297 -78.20 -28.03 0.32
C THR A 297 -78.16 -29.57 0.20
N ASN A 298 -78.51 -30.16 1.36
CA ASN A 298 -78.92 -31.51 1.81
C ASN A 298 -80.01 -32.21 0.96
N PRO A 299 -80.45 -33.45 1.31
CA PRO A 299 -80.15 -34.29 2.49
C PRO A 299 -79.51 -35.66 2.20
#